data_AF-A0A3D4UZ91-F1
#
_entry.id   AF-A0A3D4UZ91-F1
#
_cell.length_a   1.000
_cell.length_b   1.000
_cell.length_c   1.000
_cell.angle_alpha   90.00
_cell.angle_beta   90.00
_cell.angle_gamma   90.00
#
_symmetry.space_group_name_H-M   'P 1'
#
loop_
_entity.id
_entity.type
_entity.pdbx_description
1 polymer ?
#
loop_
_entity_poly.entity_id
_entity_poly.type
_entity_poly.pdbx_seq_one_letter_code
_entity_poly.pdbx_strand_id
1 'polypeptide(L)'
;MMKSKEILFVLVFATSSLVWVSCGEKQKETKAVDGSITFKESRWYTQQQFELGKQVFTANCAQCHGGKGQGLVEDWKTPNPNGQFPAPPLNGSAHTWHHSTEVLMETINKGGIPL
;
A
#
# COMPACT_ATOMS: atom_id res chain seq x y z
N MET A 1 69.76 27.70 -20.51
CA MET A 1 69.93 26.65 -21.55
C MET A 1 69.13 25.42 -21.15
N MET A 2 67.83 25.42 -21.49
CA MET A 2 66.95 24.25 -21.31
C MET A 2 67.20 23.29 -22.48
N LYS A 3 67.50 22.02 -22.18
CA LYS A 3 67.79 21.01 -23.21
C LYS A 3 66.56 20.83 -24.10
N SER A 4 66.76 20.97 -25.41
CA SER A 4 65.75 20.90 -26.49
C SER A 4 64.96 19.59 -26.56
N LYS A 5 65.32 18.57 -25.77
CA LYS A 5 64.68 17.26 -25.73
C LYS A 5 63.44 17.23 -24.82
N GLU A 6 63.36 18.12 -23.84
CA GLU A 6 62.24 18.18 -22.89
C GLU A 6 61.05 19.02 -23.42
N ILE A 7 61.31 19.95 -24.35
CA ILE A 7 60.26 20.82 -24.94
C ILE A 7 59.42 20.04 -25.96
N LEU A 8 60.02 19.06 -26.66
CA LEU A 8 59.29 18.18 -27.58
C LEU A 8 58.37 17.20 -26.85
N PHE A 9 58.72 16.81 -25.62
CA PHE A 9 57.91 15.89 -24.81
C PHE A 9 56.67 16.56 -24.18
N VAL A 10 56.76 17.85 -23.85
CA VAL A 10 55.66 18.59 -23.20
C VAL A 10 54.55 18.98 -24.21
N LEU A 11 54.86 19.15 -25.50
CA LEU A 11 53.86 19.54 -26.50
C LEU A 11 53.03 18.37 -27.06
N VAL A 12 53.48 17.12 -26.90
CA VAL A 12 52.73 15.94 -27.38
C VAL A 12 51.66 15.49 -26.38
N PHE A 13 51.85 15.75 -25.08
CA PHE A 13 50.88 15.34 -24.05
C PHE A 13 49.71 16.32 -23.84
N ALA A 14 49.83 17.57 -24.31
CA ALA A 14 48.83 18.61 -24.05
C ALA A 14 47.66 18.65 -25.06
N THR A 15 47.69 17.87 -26.14
CA THR A 15 46.62 17.86 -27.16
C THR A 15 45.77 16.59 -27.17
N SER A 16 46.11 15.58 -26.37
CA SER A 16 45.36 14.32 -26.27
C SER A 16 44.50 14.26 -25.00
N SER A 17 43.75 15.33 -24.72
CA SER A 17 42.73 15.35 -23.66
C SER A 17 41.35 15.79 -24.19
N LEU A 18 41.15 15.74 -25.51
CA LEU A 18 39.89 16.10 -26.15
C LEU A 18 39.24 14.94 -26.92
N VAL A 19 39.37 13.71 -26.44
CA VAL A 19 38.58 12.56 -26.89
C VAL A 19 38.56 11.62 -25.66
N TRP A 20 37.50 11.52 -24.87
CA TRP A 20 36.32 10.68 -25.13
C TRP A 20 35.14 11.21 -24.28
N VAL A 21 34.28 12.01 -24.90
CA VAL A 21 32.84 11.99 -24.58
C VAL A 21 32.23 10.95 -25.50
N SER A 22 31.42 10.05 -24.92
CA SER A 22 30.66 8.97 -25.56
C SER A 22 31.23 7.56 -25.34
N CYS A 23 31.18 7.12 -24.08
CA CYS A 23 30.90 5.71 -23.78
C CYS A 23 29.47 5.67 -23.25
N GLY A 24 28.51 5.48 -24.17
CA GLY A 24 27.13 5.15 -23.82
C GLY A 24 27.10 3.73 -23.30
N GLU A 25 27.30 3.55 -22.00
CA GLU A 25 27.05 2.26 -21.36
C GLU A 25 25.53 2.07 -21.30
N LYS A 26 25.02 1.17 -22.15
CA LYS A 26 23.65 0.67 -21.99
C LYS A 26 23.59 0.02 -20.61
N GLN A 27 22.95 0.69 -19.67
CA GLN A 27 22.51 0.08 -18.43
C GLN A 27 21.54 -1.04 -18.80
N LYS A 28 22.07 -2.26 -18.87
CA LYS A 28 21.28 -3.47 -18.83
C LYS A 28 20.81 -3.53 -17.37
N GLU A 29 19.64 -2.96 -17.12
CA GLU A 29 18.99 -3.00 -15.82
C GLU A 29 18.51 -4.44 -15.56
N THR A 30 19.45 -5.33 -15.28
CA THR A 30 19.17 -6.59 -14.60
C THR A 30 19.21 -6.29 -13.12
N LYS A 31 18.15 -5.67 -12.61
CA LYS A 31 17.86 -5.76 -11.18
C LYS A 31 17.47 -7.22 -10.94
N ALA A 32 18.40 -7.92 -10.29
CA ALA A 32 18.12 -9.16 -9.59
C ALA A 32 16.77 -9.00 -8.88
N VAL A 33 15.86 -9.93 -9.12
CA VAL A 33 14.68 -10.12 -8.27
C VAL A 33 15.23 -10.54 -6.92
N ASP A 34 15.44 -9.54 -6.06
CA ASP A 34 15.56 -9.74 -4.63
C ASP A 34 14.37 -10.60 -4.20
N GLY A 35 14.65 -11.66 -3.45
CA GLY A 35 13.69 -12.62 -2.93
C GLY A 35 12.78 -12.02 -1.86
N SER A 36 12.31 -10.79 -2.06
CA SER A 36 11.38 -10.04 -1.24
C SER A 36 10.14 -9.69 -2.07
N ILE A 37 9.46 -10.71 -2.61
CA ILE A 37 8.04 -10.55 -2.96
C ILE A 37 7.28 -10.35 -1.64
N THR A 38 7.32 -9.12 -1.13
CA THR A 38 6.94 -8.75 0.23
C THR A 38 5.43 -8.54 0.30
N PHE A 39 4.60 -9.54 -0.06
CA PHE A 39 3.12 -9.61 0.09
C PHE A 39 2.27 -8.38 -0.37
N LYS A 40 2.89 -7.31 -0.85
CA LYS A 40 2.35 -5.95 -0.98
C LYS A 40 2.34 -5.52 -2.45
N GLU A 41 2.22 -6.49 -3.35
CA GLU A 41 1.70 -6.26 -4.68
C GLU A 41 0.18 -6.00 -4.53
N SER A 42 -0.12 -4.72 -4.27
CA SER A 42 -1.38 -4.01 -4.49
C SER A 42 -2.67 -4.49 -3.79
N ARG A 43 -2.85 -4.11 -2.52
CA ARG A 43 -4.22 -3.90 -1.98
C ARG A 43 -4.89 -2.77 -2.79
N TRP A 44 -6.21 -2.85 -3.01
CA TRP A 44 -6.97 -1.85 -3.78
C TRP A 44 -7.01 -0.44 -3.13
N TYR A 45 -6.50 -0.31 -1.90
CA TYR A 45 -6.42 0.93 -1.15
C TYR A 45 -4.97 1.26 -0.76
N THR A 46 -4.70 2.57 -0.66
CA THR A 46 -3.44 3.14 -0.18
C THR A 46 -3.35 3.10 1.34
N GLN A 47 -2.15 3.30 1.90
CA GLN A 47 -1.98 3.42 3.35
C GLN A 47 -2.79 4.59 3.94
N GLN A 48 -2.86 5.71 3.22
CA GLN A 48 -3.65 6.88 3.65
C GLN A 48 -5.14 6.54 3.75
N GLN A 49 -5.69 5.79 2.79
CA GLN A 49 -7.07 5.31 2.85
C GLN A 49 -7.30 4.34 4.00
N PHE A 50 -6.33 3.49 4.34
CA PHE A 50 -6.42 2.61 5.50
C PHE A 50 -6.48 3.40 6.82
N GLU A 51 -5.59 4.37 7.02
CA GLU A 51 -5.59 5.19 8.24
C GLU A 51 -6.87 6.02 8.37
N LEU A 52 -7.36 6.58 7.25
CA LEU A 52 -8.65 7.26 7.22
C LEU A 52 -9.79 6.31 7.57
N GLY A 53 -9.82 5.11 6.98
CA GLY A 53 -10.81 4.08 7.27
C GLY A 53 -10.85 3.69 8.75
N LYS A 54 -9.68 3.61 9.40
CA LYS A 54 -9.59 3.35 10.85
C LYS A 54 -10.23 4.46 11.68
N GLN A 55 -10.00 5.73 11.32
CA GLN A 55 -10.63 6.87 11.99
C GLN A 55 -12.15 6.86 11.81
N VAL A 56 -12.61 6.65 10.57
CA VAL A 56 -14.03 6.55 10.24
C VAL A 56 -14.69 5.41 11.01
N PHE A 57 -14.07 4.22 11.05
CA PHE A 57 -14.59 3.07 11.78
C PHE A 57 -14.73 3.36 13.28
N THR A 58 -13.70 3.96 13.87
CA THR A 58 -13.70 4.29 15.30
C THR A 58 -14.79 5.30 15.64
N ALA A 59 -14.97 6.32 14.81
CA ALA A 59 -15.94 7.38 15.06
C ALA A 59 -17.39 6.97 14.82
N ASN A 60 -17.66 6.08 13.87
CA ASN A 60 -19.03 5.84 13.38
C ASN A 60 -19.52 4.39 13.55
N CYS A 61 -18.63 3.40 13.48
CA CYS A 61 -19.00 1.99 13.38
C CYS A 61 -18.79 1.24 14.71
N ALA A 62 -17.74 1.60 15.44
CA ALA A 62 -17.31 0.92 16.66
C ALA A 62 -18.37 0.94 17.77
N GLN A 63 -19.26 1.93 17.78
CA GLN A 63 -20.35 2.02 18.75
C GLN A 63 -21.31 0.82 18.69
N CYS A 64 -21.47 0.18 17.53
CA CYS A 64 -22.34 -0.98 17.35
C CYS A 64 -21.55 -2.26 17.08
N HIS A 65 -20.42 -2.17 16.39
CA HIS A 65 -19.61 -3.35 16.03
C HIS A 65 -18.43 -3.60 16.97
N GLY A 66 -18.24 -2.79 18.01
CA GLY A 66 -17.12 -2.87 18.94
C GLY A 66 -15.83 -2.28 18.38
N GLY A 67 -14.93 -1.82 19.27
CA GLY A 67 -13.69 -1.11 18.88
C GLY A 67 -12.72 -1.90 18.00
N LYS A 68 -12.77 -3.24 18.04
CA LYS A 68 -11.99 -4.12 17.15
C LYS A 68 -12.88 -4.84 16.13
N GLY A 69 -14.14 -4.43 15.98
CA GLY A 69 -15.11 -5.15 15.16
C GLY A 69 -15.59 -6.46 15.77
N GLN A 70 -15.47 -6.67 17.08
CA GLN A 70 -15.83 -7.94 17.73
C GLN A 70 -17.32 -8.12 18.04
N GLY A 71 -18.15 -7.12 17.77
CA GLY A 71 -19.52 -7.04 18.27
C GLY A 71 -19.59 -6.52 19.72
N LEU A 72 -20.82 -6.31 20.20
CA LEU A 72 -21.10 -5.94 21.60
C LEU A 72 -21.61 -7.11 22.44
N VAL A 73 -22.07 -8.17 21.78
CA VAL A 73 -22.62 -9.38 22.40
C VAL A 73 -22.07 -10.60 21.67
N GLU A 74 -21.92 -11.70 22.41
CA GLU A 74 -21.41 -12.96 21.86
C GLU A 74 -22.47 -13.64 20.97
N ASP A 75 -23.73 -13.63 21.41
CA ASP A 75 -24.86 -14.30 20.76
C ASP A 75 -25.63 -13.38 19.81
N TRP A 76 -24.92 -12.64 18.95
CA TRP A 76 -25.50 -11.70 17.98
C TRP A 76 -26.52 -12.32 16.99
N LYS A 77 -26.57 -13.66 16.91
CA LYS A 77 -27.57 -14.42 16.14
C LYS A 77 -28.88 -14.65 16.89
N THR A 78 -29.00 -14.13 18.11
CA THR A 78 -30.23 -14.18 18.91
C THR A 78 -30.91 -12.81 18.83
N PRO A 79 -32.19 -12.73 18.44
CA PRO A 79 -32.95 -11.49 18.55
C PRO A 79 -33.03 -11.05 20.01
N ASN A 80 -32.88 -9.76 20.24
CA ASN A 80 -33.15 -9.17 21.54
C ASN A 80 -34.68 -9.22 21.86
N PRO A 81 -35.12 -8.78 23.06
CA PRO A 81 -36.55 -8.76 23.41
C PRO A 81 -37.44 -7.89 22.51
N ASN A 82 -36.86 -6.94 21.76
CA ASN A 82 -37.61 -6.11 20.80
C ASN A 82 -37.66 -6.73 19.39
N GLY A 83 -37.14 -7.95 19.22
CA GLY A 83 -37.15 -8.71 17.97
C GLY A 83 -36.03 -8.35 16.98
N GLN A 84 -35.17 -7.38 17.32
CA GLN A 84 -34.06 -6.99 16.45
C GLN A 84 -32.80 -7.79 16.75
N PHE A 85 -32.03 -8.09 15.71
CA PHE A 85 -30.71 -8.69 15.87
C PHE A 85 -29.67 -7.63 16.25
N PRO A 86 -28.78 -7.93 17.20
CA PRO A 86 -27.58 -7.13 17.43
C PRO A 86 -26.72 -7.02 16.17
N ALA A 87 -25.93 -5.94 16.07
CA ALA A 87 -24.98 -5.78 14.98
C ALA A 87 -23.94 -6.93 15.00
N PRO A 88 -23.71 -7.63 13.88
CA PRO A 88 -22.78 -8.75 13.84
C PRO A 88 -21.31 -8.28 14.00
N PRO A 89 -20.41 -9.13 14.50
CA PRO A 89 -18.97 -8.89 14.47
C PRO A 89 -18.48 -8.66 13.03
N LEU A 90 -17.52 -7.75 12.85
CA LEU A 90 -16.82 -7.43 11.60
C LEU A 90 -15.36 -7.90 11.56
N ASN A 91 -14.86 -8.49 12.65
CA ASN A 91 -13.48 -8.94 12.82
C ASN A 91 -13.18 -10.34 12.21
N GLY A 92 -14.10 -10.89 11.42
CA GLY A 92 -13.96 -12.20 10.78
C GLY A 92 -14.58 -13.37 11.54
N SER A 93 -15.16 -13.17 12.73
CA SER A 93 -15.90 -14.23 13.44
C SER A 93 -17.34 -14.45 12.93
N ALA A 94 -17.84 -13.54 12.09
CA ALA A 94 -19.12 -13.64 11.40
C ALA A 94 -18.93 -13.76 9.88
N HIS A 95 -20.04 -13.83 9.14
CA HIS A 95 -20.02 -13.87 7.67
C HIS A 95 -19.72 -12.48 7.09
N THR A 96 -18.45 -12.08 7.12
CA THR A 96 -18.01 -10.74 6.72
C THR A 96 -17.12 -10.75 5.48
N TRP A 97 -17.22 -9.69 4.66
CA TRP A 97 -16.32 -9.36 3.54
C TRP A 97 -16.37 -10.25 2.29
N HIS A 98 -17.40 -11.11 2.14
CA HIS A 98 -17.57 -11.98 0.97
C HIS A 98 -18.45 -11.37 -0.15
N HIS A 99 -19.02 -10.19 0.07
CA HIS A 99 -19.85 -9.50 -0.91
C HIS A 99 -19.03 -8.52 -1.76
N SER A 100 -19.54 -8.18 -2.95
CA SER A 100 -18.92 -7.14 -3.79
C SER A 100 -18.87 -5.81 -3.04
N THR A 101 -17.92 -4.94 -3.40
CA THR A 101 -17.83 -3.59 -2.84
C THR A 101 -19.14 -2.82 -3.00
N GLU A 102 -19.85 -3.01 -4.11
CA GLU A 102 -21.16 -2.39 -4.35
C GLU A 102 -22.20 -2.78 -3.28
N VAL A 103 -22.36 -4.08 -3.00
CA VAL A 103 -23.29 -4.57 -1.98
C VAL A 103 -22.87 -4.10 -0.58
N LEU A 104 -21.57 -4.08 -0.28
CA LEU A 104 -21.07 -3.56 0.99
C LEU A 104 -21.39 -2.06 1.14
N MET A 105 -21.19 -1.27 0.09
CA MET A 105 -21.51 0.16 0.11
C MET A 105 -23.02 0.42 0.22
N GLU A 106 -23.86 -0.38 -0.44
CA GLU A 106 -25.31 -0.29 -0.26
C GLU A 106 -25.71 -0.57 1.19
N THR A 107 -25.16 -1.63 1.79
CA THR A 107 -25.42 -1.99 3.20
C THR A 107 -24.95 -0.88 4.16
N ILE A 108 -23.79 -0.25 3.90
CA ILE A 108 -23.30 0.88 4.70
C ILE A 108 -24.26 2.08 4.60
N ASN A 109 -24.77 2.37 3.40
CA ASN A 109 -25.59 3.55 3.16
C ASN A 109 -27.04 3.39 3.62
N LYS A 110 -27.60 2.18 3.54
CA LYS A 110 -29.02 1.90 3.79
C LYS A 110 -29.27 1.08 5.06
N GLY A 111 -28.22 0.53 5.66
CA GLY A 111 -28.34 -0.44 6.75
C GLY A 111 -28.69 -1.84 6.25
N GLY A 112 -29.08 -2.70 7.20
CA GLY A 112 -29.64 -4.03 6.88
C GLY A 112 -31.03 -3.93 6.24
N ILE A 113 -31.58 -5.07 5.82
CA ILE A 113 -32.94 -5.17 5.28
C ILE A 113 -33.91 -4.57 6.31
N PRO A 114 -34.70 -3.54 5.94
CA PRO A 114 -35.74 -3.01 6.83
C PRO A 114 -36.70 -4.12 7.24
N LEU A 115 -36.97 -4.23 8.54
CA LEU A 115 -38.03 -5.11 9.06
C LEU A 115 -39.41 -4.57 8.70
#